data_AF-K1RY34-F1
#
_entry.id   AF-K1RY34-F1
#
_cell.length_a   1.000
_cell.length_b   1.000
_cell.length_c   1.000
_cell.angle_alpha   90.00
_cell.angle_beta   90.00
_cell.angle_gamma   90.00
#
_symmetry.space_group_name_H-M   'P 1'
#
loop_
_entity.id
_entity.type
_entity.pdbx_description
1 polymer ?
#
loop_
_entity_poly.entity_id
_entity_poly.type
_entity_poly.pdbx_seq_one_letter_code
_entity_poly.pdbx_strand_id
1 'polypeptide(L)'
;AVIEAKKTCADVASGRQQAELYADSLERQYGRRPVIFLTNGFETRIVDGQYPERQVSCIYSRRDLEKWFNLKTMRGDLGSVRIDKKIAGRYYQEEAIKAVCESFDKKNRRKVLLVMATGSGKTRTVIALCDVLLQNGWVKNILFLADRTSLVTQAKRSFVNMLPDLSVAN
;
A
#
# COMPACT_ATOMS: atom_id res chain seq x y z
N ALA A 1 2.75 -19.54 2.34
CA ALA A 1 1.38 -19.04 2.06
C ALA A 1 0.44 -20.24 2.12
N VAL A 2 -0.83 -20.02 2.43
CA VAL A 2 -1.89 -21.03 2.32
C VAL A 2 -2.67 -20.74 1.04
N ILE A 3 -2.95 -21.76 0.25
CA ILE A 3 -3.77 -21.63 -0.95
C ILE A 3 -4.93 -22.61 -0.78
N GLU A 4 -6.14 -22.07 -0.70
CA GLU A 4 -7.37 -22.85 -0.61
C GLU A 4 -8.08 -22.79 -1.97
N ALA A 5 -8.20 -23.97 -2.59
CA ALA A 5 -8.81 -24.12 -3.91
C ALA A 5 -10.22 -24.68 -3.79
N LYS A 6 -11.15 -24.13 -4.57
CA LYS A 6 -12.51 -24.65 -4.74
C LYS A 6 -12.77 -25.03 -6.18
N LYS A 7 -13.84 -25.80 -6.41
CA LYS A 7 -14.31 -26.14 -7.76
C LYS A 7 -14.53 -24.85 -8.54
N THR A 8 -14.28 -24.91 -9.85
CA THR A 8 -14.34 -23.74 -10.74
C THR A 8 -15.68 -22.99 -10.69
N CYS A 9 -16.79 -23.72 -10.58
CA CYS A 9 -18.13 -23.13 -10.51
C CYS A 9 -18.55 -22.71 -9.09
N ALA A 10 -17.70 -22.91 -8.08
CA ALA A 10 -18.00 -22.56 -6.70
C ALA A 10 -17.45 -21.19 -6.32
N ASP A 11 -18.10 -20.54 -5.35
CA ASP A 11 -17.62 -19.30 -4.77
C ASP A 11 -16.36 -19.56 -3.92
N VAL A 12 -15.33 -18.74 -4.14
CA VAL A 12 -14.06 -18.78 -3.42
C VAL A 12 -14.23 -18.53 -1.92
N ALA A 13 -15.24 -17.74 -1.53
CA ALA A 13 -15.48 -17.42 -0.12
C ALA A 13 -15.86 -18.65 0.73
N SER A 14 -16.42 -19.70 0.11
CA SER A 14 -16.76 -20.95 0.79
C SER A 14 -15.55 -21.65 1.43
N GLY A 15 -14.34 -21.38 0.94
CA GLY A 15 -13.10 -21.91 1.50
C GLY A 15 -12.49 -21.11 2.64
N ARG A 16 -13.03 -19.92 2.95
CA ARG A 16 -12.38 -18.96 3.85
C ARG A 16 -12.09 -19.55 5.23
N GLN A 17 -13.09 -20.14 5.87
CA GLN A 17 -12.95 -20.71 7.21
C GLN A 17 -11.90 -21.83 7.23
N GLN A 18 -11.91 -22.70 6.22
CA GLN A 18 -10.93 -23.78 6.10
C GLN A 18 -9.50 -23.23 5.94
N ALA A 19 -9.33 -22.20 5.09
CA ALA A 19 -8.04 -21.56 4.88
C ALA A 19 -7.50 -20.87 6.14
N GLU A 20 -8.38 -20.24 6.92
CA GLU A 20 -8.05 -19.62 8.21
C GLU A 20 -7.59 -20.66 9.23
N LEU A 21 -8.28 -21.80 9.35
CA LEU A 21 -7.88 -22.89 10.25
C LEU A 21 -6.49 -23.45 9.92
N TYR A 22 -6.18 -23.58 8.62
CA TYR A 22 -4.84 -23.97 8.18
C TYR A 22 -3.79 -22.89 8.52
N ALA A 23 -4.12 -21.63 8.28
CA ALA A 23 -3.21 -20.52 8.60
C ALA A 23 -2.92 -20.43 10.10
N ASP A 24 -3.92 -20.62 10.95
CA ASP A 24 -3.78 -20.64 12.41
C ASP A 24 -2.90 -21.81 12.88
N SER A 25 -3.08 -22.98 12.28
CA SER A 25 -2.27 -24.16 12.62
C SER A 25 -0.81 -23.97 12.24
N LEU A 26 -0.55 -23.43 11.04
CA LEU A 26 0.80 -23.10 10.58
C LEU A 26 1.43 -21.97 11.38
N GLU A 27 0.65 -20.98 11.81
CA GLU A 27 1.13 -19.91 12.68
C GLU A 27 1.60 -20.46 14.02
N ARG A 28 0.83 -21.37 14.65
CA ARG A 28 1.25 -22.03 15.89
C ARG A 28 2.51 -22.87 15.72
N GLN A 29 2.68 -23.53 14.56
CA GLN A 29 3.82 -24.40 14.30
C GLN A 29 5.10 -23.62 13.96
N TYR A 30 5.00 -22.57 13.15
CA TYR A 30 6.16 -21.87 12.58
C TYR A 30 6.36 -20.45 13.16
N GLY A 31 5.49 -20.00 14.07
CA GLY A 31 5.57 -18.68 14.70
C GLY A 31 5.28 -17.50 13.75
N ARG A 32 4.76 -17.77 12.55
CA ARG A 32 4.51 -16.76 11.51
C ARG A 32 3.24 -17.06 10.75
N ARG A 33 2.29 -16.13 10.77
CA ARG A 33 1.05 -16.24 9.99
C ARG A 33 1.32 -16.25 8.49
N PRO A 34 0.97 -17.31 7.76
CA PRO A 34 1.05 -17.30 6.30
C PRO A 34 -0.05 -16.41 5.71
N VAL A 35 0.25 -15.72 4.61
CA VAL A 35 -0.79 -15.08 3.79
C VAL A 35 -1.67 -16.16 3.14
N ILE A 36 -2.96 -15.89 3.04
CA ILE A 36 -3.96 -16.81 2.49
C ILE A 36 -4.35 -16.34 1.09
N PHE A 37 -4.46 -17.28 0.16
CA PHE A 37 -5.08 -17.11 -1.15
C PHE A 37 -6.28 -18.04 -1.28
N LEU A 38 -7.43 -17.50 -1.68
CA LEU A 38 -8.63 -18.26 -2.02
C LEU A 38 -8.76 -18.26 -3.55
N THR A 39 -8.97 -19.42 -4.17
CA THR A 39 -9.06 -19.50 -5.64
C THR A 39 -10.04 -20.57 -6.11
N ASN A 40 -10.67 -20.33 -7.26
CA ASN A 40 -11.42 -21.35 -8.02
C ASN A 40 -10.85 -21.53 -9.44
N GLY A 41 -9.65 -20.99 -9.71
CA GLY A 41 -9.00 -21.00 -11.01
C GLY A 41 -9.31 -19.79 -11.91
N PHE A 42 -10.48 -19.15 -11.77
CA PHE A 42 -10.82 -17.91 -12.50
C PHE A 42 -10.68 -16.67 -11.63
N GLU A 43 -11.12 -16.76 -10.38
CA GLU A 43 -10.98 -15.71 -9.39
C GLU A 43 -9.94 -16.13 -8.35
N THR A 44 -9.07 -15.19 -7.98
CA THR A 44 -8.15 -15.35 -6.86
C THR A 44 -8.28 -14.15 -5.93
N ARG A 45 -8.46 -14.43 -4.63
CA ARG A 45 -8.52 -13.41 -3.58
C ARG A 45 -7.42 -13.62 -2.57
N ILE A 46 -6.97 -12.54 -1.94
CA ILE A 46 -5.96 -12.54 -0.89
C ILE A 46 -6.59 -12.11 0.44
N VAL A 47 -6.26 -12.85 1.49
CA VAL A 47 -6.57 -12.51 2.89
C VAL A 47 -5.24 -12.40 3.63
N ASP A 48 -4.90 -11.18 4.02
CA ASP A 48 -3.56 -10.84 4.53
C ASP A 48 -3.53 -10.39 5.99
N GLY A 49 -4.67 -10.49 6.67
CA GLY A 49 -4.88 -10.18 8.09
C GLY A 49 -4.84 -8.69 8.43
N GLN A 50 -4.56 -7.81 7.46
CA GLN A 50 -4.46 -6.38 7.68
C GLN A 50 -5.57 -5.62 6.97
N TYR A 51 -5.76 -5.93 5.69
CA TYR A 51 -6.75 -5.26 4.85
C TYR A 51 -7.95 -6.18 4.60
N PRO A 52 -9.12 -5.61 4.27
CA PRO A 52 -10.24 -6.40 3.79
C PRO A 52 -9.83 -7.31 2.62
N GLU A 53 -10.49 -8.47 2.56
CA GLU A 53 -10.34 -9.42 1.45
C GLU A 53 -10.50 -8.70 0.11
N ARG A 54 -9.64 -9.05 -0.84
CA ARG A 54 -9.62 -8.41 -2.16
C ARG A 54 -9.19 -9.39 -3.24
N GLN A 55 -9.63 -9.10 -4.46
CA GLN A 55 -9.16 -9.82 -5.64
C GLN A 55 -7.70 -9.45 -5.97
N VAL A 56 -6.96 -10.45 -6.45
CA VAL A 56 -5.60 -10.32 -6.99
C VAL A 56 -5.53 -11.02 -8.34
N SER A 57 -4.61 -10.59 -9.19
CA SER A 57 -4.42 -11.17 -10.53
C SER A 57 -3.80 -12.56 -10.49
N CYS A 58 -2.99 -12.86 -9.47
CA CYS A 58 -2.30 -14.13 -9.35
C CYS A 58 -1.86 -14.41 -7.91
N ILE A 59 -1.51 -15.67 -7.66
CA ILE A 59 -0.81 -16.11 -6.46
C ILE A 59 0.64 -15.63 -6.54
N TYR A 60 1.17 -15.12 -5.44
CA TYR A 60 2.49 -14.51 -5.40
C TYR A 60 3.61 -15.55 -5.44
N SER A 61 4.69 -15.23 -6.16
CA SER A 61 5.90 -16.04 -6.16
C SER A 61 6.56 -16.05 -4.78
N ARG A 62 7.45 -17.01 -4.51
CA ARG A 62 8.24 -17.05 -3.27
C ARG A 62 8.96 -15.71 -3.02
N ARG A 63 9.58 -15.15 -4.06
CA ARG A 63 10.29 -13.87 -4.00
C ARG A 63 9.36 -12.71 -3.63
N ASP A 64 8.16 -12.67 -4.19
CA ASP A 64 7.17 -11.63 -3.90
C ASP A 64 6.63 -11.74 -2.48
N LEU A 65 6.41 -12.97 -1.99
CA LEU A 65 6.02 -13.24 -0.61
C LEU A 65 7.11 -12.79 0.36
N GLU A 66 8.37 -13.18 0.13
CA GLU A 66 9.52 -12.74 0.92
C GLU A 66 9.61 -11.21 0.97
N LYS A 67 9.55 -10.55 -0.20
CA LYS A 67 9.53 -9.09 -0.29
C LYS A 67 8.37 -8.48 0.49
N TRP A 68 7.17 -9.04 0.36
CA TRP A 68 5.97 -8.55 1.03
C TRP A 68 6.09 -8.61 2.55
N PHE A 69 6.62 -9.72 3.07
CA PHE A 69 6.85 -9.85 4.50
C PHE A 69 7.96 -8.94 5.00
N ASN A 70 9.06 -8.78 4.26
CA ASN A 70 10.11 -7.84 4.63
C ASN A 70 9.56 -6.41 4.71
N LEU A 71 8.73 -6.00 3.74
CA LEU A 71 8.07 -4.71 3.78
C LEU A 71 7.15 -4.57 5.00
N LYS A 72 6.39 -5.62 5.36
CA LYS A 72 5.57 -5.59 6.58
C LYS A 72 6.41 -5.40 7.84
N THR A 73 7.55 -6.09 7.97
CA THR A 73 8.44 -5.96 9.13
C THR A 73 9.11 -4.59 9.20
N MET A 74 9.37 -3.96 8.06
CA MET A 74 10.03 -2.65 7.98
C MET A 74 9.08 -1.45 8.19
N ARG A 75 7.76 -1.66 8.28
CA ARG A 75 6.80 -0.55 8.44
C ARG A 75 6.99 0.12 9.79
N GLY A 76 7.36 1.39 9.76
CA GLY A 76 7.35 2.28 10.92
C GLY A 76 5.96 2.79 11.25
N ASP A 77 5.79 3.31 12.47
CA ASP A 77 4.58 4.01 12.90
C ASP A 77 4.39 5.32 12.10
N LEU A 78 3.19 5.56 11.58
CA LEU A 78 2.86 6.81 10.90
C LEU A 78 2.24 7.86 11.82
N GLY A 79 2.01 7.55 13.11
CA GLY A 79 1.40 8.44 14.09
C GLY A 79 2.23 9.67 14.45
N SER A 80 3.57 9.54 14.49
CA SER A 80 4.49 10.62 14.90
C SER A 80 5.40 11.10 13.77
N VAL A 81 4.93 11.06 12.52
CA VAL A 81 5.75 11.37 11.35
C VAL A 81 6.16 12.84 11.29
N ARG A 82 7.44 13.08 11.01
CA ARG A 82 7.98 14.41 10.75
C ARG A 82 7.80 14.74 9.28
N ILE A 83 6.99 15.77 9.00
CA ILE A 83 6.79 16.28 7.64
C ILE A 83 7.85 17.35 7.34
N ASP A 84 8.54 17.25 6.21
CA ASP A 84 9.46 18.31 5.80
C ASP A 84 8.68 19.56 5.35
N LYS A 85 8.75 20.60 6.18
CA LYS A 85 8.13 21.91 5.92
C LYS A 85 8.71 22.61 4.69
N LYS A 86 9.92 22.25 4.24
CA LYS A 86 10.47 22.74 2.97
C LYS A 86 9.67 22.24 1.78
N ILE A 87 9.06 21.06 1.88
CA ILE A 87 8.20 20.48 0.84
C ILE A 87 6.75 20.94 1.06
N ALA A 88 6.18 20.66 2.23
CA ALA A 88 4.80 21.01 2.59
C ALA A 88 4.73 21.82 3.89
N GLY A 89 4.88 23.14 3.78
CA GLY A 89 4.97 24.05 4.94
C GLY A 89 3.67 24.73 5.34
N ARG A 90 2.54 24.46 4.67
CA ARG A 90 1.24 25.06 5.02
C ARG A 90 0.46 24.12 5.93
N TYR A 91 -0.18 24.66 6.96
CA TYR A 91 -0.89 23.87 7.99
C TYR A 91 -1.87 22.84 7.39
N TYR A 92 -2.66 23.22 6.39
CA TYR A 92 -3.65 22.32 5.78
C TYR A 92 -3.01 21.20 4.94
N GLN A 93 -1.77 21.38 4.46
CA GLN A 93 -1.02 20.32 3.79
C GLN A 93 -0.53 19.31 4.81
N GLU A 94 -0.01 19.78 5.95
CA GLU A 94 0.40 18.91 7.06
C GLU A 94 -0.79 18.10 7.58
N GLU A 95 -1.94 18.74 7.82
CA GLU A 95 -3.14 18.05 8.29
C GLU A 95 -3.67 17.04 7.26
N ALA A 96 -3.63 17.36 5.96
CA ALA A 96 -3.99 16.40 4.91
C ALA A 96 -3.08 15.17 4.90
N ILE A 97 -1.76 15.36 5.08
CA ILE A 97 -0.79 14.27 5.12
C ILE A 97 -1.01 13.39 6.36
N LYS A 98 -1.17 14.00 7.55
CA LYS A 98 -1.46 13.29 8.80
C LYS A 98 -2.75 12.47 8.71
N ALA A 99 -3.81 13.03 8.11
CA ALA A 99 -5.08 12.33 7.92
C ALA A 99 -4.94 11.11 7.01
N VAL A 100 -4.12 11.18 5.96
CA VAL A 100 -3.81 10.02 5.10
C VAL A 100 -3.00 8.98 5.85
N CYS A 101 -1.97 9.42 6.59
CA CYS A 101 -1.14 8.54 7.41
C CYS A 101 -1.99 7.76 8.44
N GLU A 102 -2.87 8.44 9.15
CA GLU A 102 -3.80 7.80 10.09
C GLU A 102 -4.74 6.78 9.40
N SER A 103 -5.22 7.11 8.21
CA SER A 103 -6.10 6.23 7.43
C SER A 103 -5.40 4.92 7.02
N PHE A 104 -4.13 5.01 6.64
CA PHE A 104 -3.33 3.84 6.25
C PHE A 104 -2.92 3.00 7.45
N ASP A 105 -2.54 3.65 8.55
CA ASP A 105 -1.98 2.99 9.72
C ASP A 105 -3.05 2.44 10.66
N LYS A 106 -3.90 3.32 11.20
CA LYS A 106 -4.88 2.94 12.22
C LYS A 106 -6.15 2.33 11.63
N LYS A 107 -6.57 2.82 10.46
CA LYS A 107 -7.85 2.40 9.84
C LYS A 107 -7.69 1.29 8.81
N ASN A 108 -6.45 0.82 8.56
CA ASN A 108 -6.12 -0.18 7.56
C ASN A 108 -6.84 0.06 6.22
N ARG A 109 -6.87 1.32 5.76
CA ARG A 109 -7.39 1.66 4.44
C ARG A 109 -6.29 1.52 3.40
N ARG A 110 -6.65 1.07 2.20
CA ARG A 110 -5.74 0.99 1.04
C ARG A 110 -5.90 2.14 0.05
N LYS A 111 -6.98 2.91 0.20
CA LYS A 111 -7.38 3.98 -0.71
C LYS A 111 -7.82 5.17 0.13
N VAL A 112 -7.46 6.35 -0.33
CA VAL A 112 -7.83 7.64 0.24
C VAL A 112 -8.16 8.61 -0.89
N LEU A 113 -9.01 9.58 -0.61
CA LEU A 113 -9.33 10.67 -1.51
C LEU A 113 -9.03 11.98 -0.81
N LEU A 114 -8.16 12.79 -1.40
CA LEU A 114 -7.86 14.14 -0.93
C LEU A 114 -8.53 15.15 -1.87
N VAL A 115 -9.44 15.96 -1.33
CA VAL A 115 -10.10 17.04 -2.06
C VAL A 115 -9.39 18.34 -1.74
N MET A 116 -8.84 18.99 -2.77
CA MET A 116 -8.03 20.20 -2.62
C MET A 116 -8.29 21.17 -3.77
N ALA A 117 -8.44 22.45 -3.43
CA ALA A 117 -8.61 23.52 -4.42
C ALA A 117 -7.45 23.62 -5.41
N THR A 118 -7.66 24.21 -6.59
CA THR A 118 -6.59 24.52 -7.53
C THR A 118 -5.70 25.65 -6.97
N GLY A 119 -4.39 25.53 -7.15
CA GLY A 119 -3.41 26.47 -6.57
C GLY A 119 -3.05 26.23 -5.08
N SER A 120 -3.73 25.32 -4.38
CA SER A 120 -3.44 25.05 -2.94
C SER A 120 -2.18 24.22 -2.68
N GLY A 121 -1.50 23.73 -3.73
CA GLY A 121 -0.27 22.95 -3.61
C GLY A 121 -0.48 21.44 -3.54
N LYS A 122 -1.44 20.89 -4.31
CA LYS A 122 -1.70 19.44 -4.44
C LYS A 122 -0.43 18.62 -4.67
N THR A 123 0.36 18.99 -5.67
CA THR A 123 1.60 18.28 -6.03
C THR A 123 2.59 18.24 -4.87
N ARG A 124 2.78 19.37 -4.17
CA ARG A 124 3.69 19.46 -3.01
C ARG A 124 3.22 18.57 -1.85
N THR A 125 1.91 18.55 -1.61
CA THR A 125 1.29 17.73 -0.56
C THR A 125 1.49 16.24 -0.84
N VAL A 126 1.29 15.82 -2.11
CA VAL A 126 1.53 14.43 -2.52
C VAL A 126 3.00 14.05 -2.44
N ILE A 127 3.93 14.93 -2.86
CA ILE A 127 5.37 14.66 -2.74
C ILE A 127 5.78 14.48 -1.28
N ALA A 128 5.34 15.35 -0.38
CA ALA A 128 5.63 15.21 1.05
C ALA A 128 5.01 13.94 1.65
N LEU A 129 3.79 13.55 1.22
CA LEU A 129 3.21 12.27 1.62
C LEU A 129 4.06 11.09 1.12
N CYS A 130 4.53 11.12 -0.13
CA CYS A 130 5.40 10.10 -0.69
C CYS A 130 6.70 9.96 0.10
N ASP A 131 7.32 11.09 0.46
CA ASP A 131 8.53 11.14 1.29
C ASP A 131 8.31 10.45 2.64
N VAL A 132 7.25 10.82 3.36
CA VAL A 132 6.90 10.20 4.64
C VAL A 132 6.71 8.69 4.51
N LEU A 133 5.99 8.23 3.48
CA LEU A 133 5.74 6.81 3.28
C LEU A 133 7.01 6.03 2.87
N LEU A 134 7.92 6.66 2.12
CA LEU A 134 9.20 6.06 1.75
C LEU A 134 10.12 5.93 2.97
N GLN A 135 10.29 7.02 3.73
CA GLN A 135 11.15 7.05 4.91
C GLN A 135 10.71 6.06 5.99
N ASN A 136 9.40 5.79 6.10
CA ASN A 136 8.84 4.85 7.07
C ASN A 136 8.64 3.43 6.52
N GLY A 137 9.17 3.12 5.33
CA GLY A 137 9.13 1.76 4.75
C GLY A 137 7.75 1.28 4.31
N TRP A 138 6.77 2.17 4.17
CA TRP A 138 5.40 1.84 3.76
C TRP A 138 5.27 1.58 2.26
N VAL A 139 6.05 2.29 1.46
CA VAL A 139 6.08 2.15 0.00
C VAL A 139 7.53 2.03 -0.48
N LYS A 140 7.69 1.38 -1.65
CA LYS A 140 8.98 1.28 -2.33
C LYS A 140 8.95 1.89 -3.73
N ASN A 141 7.84 1.66 -4.45
CA ASN A 141 7.63 2.16 -5.80
C ASN A 141 6.36 3.00 -5.81
N ILE A 142 6.40 4.11 -6.52
CA ILE A 142 5.30 5.08 -6.61
C ILE A 142 4.99 5.31 -8.09
N LEU A 143 3.73 5.18 -8.45
CA LEU A 143 3.23 5.48 -9.79
C LEU A 143 2.39 6.76 -9.70
N PHE A 144 2.85 7.82 -10.34
CA PHE A 144 2.12 9.09 -10.43
C PHE A 144 1.43 9.18 -11.79
N LEU A 145 0.10 9.28 -11.78
CA LEU A 145 -0.73 9.35 -12.99
C LEU A 145 -1.28 10.76 -13.16
N ALA A 146 -1.23 11.27 -14.39
CA ALA A 146 -1.87 12.52 -14.78
C ALA A 146 -2.38 12.44 -16.22
N ASP A 147 -3.37 13.26 -16.52
CA ASP A 147 -4.13 13.23 -17.78
C ASP A 147 -3.30 13.62 -19.02
N ARG A 148 -2.41 14.61 -18.89
CA ARG A 148 -1.60 15.13 -20.03
C ARG A 148 -0.11 14.98 -19.78
N THR A 149 0.66 14.71 -20.83
CA THR A 149 2.13 14.57 -20.79
C THR A 149 2.83 15.79 -20.20
N SER A 150 2.30 17.00 -20.42
CA SER A 150 2.82 18.23 -19.81
C SER A 150 2.70 18.22 -18.28
N LEU A 151 1.58 17.72 -17.74
CA LEU A 151 1.37 17.59 -16.29
C LEU A 151 2.28 16.52 -15.69
N VAL A 152 2.46 15.39 -16.39
CA VAL A 152 3.42 14.36 -15.98
C VAL A 152 4.84 14.92 -15.94
N THR A 153 5.23 15.71 -16.95
CA THR A 153 6.55 16.34 -17.02
C THR A 153 6.76 17.34 -15.90
N GLN A 154 5.73 18.13 -15.57
CA GLN A 154 5.77 19.06 -14.44
C GLN A 154 5.87 18.34 -13.09
N ALA A 155 5.12 17.25 -12.91
CA ALA A 155 5.20 16.42 -11.73
C ALA A 155 6.59 15.82 -11.57
N LYS A 156 7.15 15.22 -12.64
CA LYS A 156 8.52 14.69 -12.65
C LYS A 156 9.54 15.71 -12.18
N ARG A 157 9.54 16.92 -12.76
CA ARG A 157 10.45 18.00 -12.34
C ARG A 157 10.28 18.34 -10.86
N SER A 158 9.04 18.36 -10.37
CA SER A 158 8.75 18.62 -8.96
C SER A 158 9.29 17.52 -8.04
N PHE A 159 9.12 16.24 -8.42
CA PHE A 159 9.65 15.10 -7.66
C PHE A 159 11.19 15.13 -7.63
N VAL A 160 11.86 15.31 -8.76
CA VAL A 160 13.33 15.37 -8.82
C VAL A 160 13.90 16.52 -7.99
N ASN A 161 13.26 17.69 -8.03
CA ASN A 161 13.73 18.86 -7.28
C ASN A 161 13.52 18.74 -5.77
N MET A 162 12.47 18.05 -5.33
CA MET A 162 12.09 17.98 -3.91
C MET A 162 12.58 16.70 -3.21
N LEU A 163 12.78 15.62 -3.97
CA LEU A 163 13.26 14.33 -3.49
C LEU A 163 14.44 13.88 -4.37
N PRO A 164 15.63 14.49 -4.22
CA PRO A 164 16.77 14.25 -5.10
C PRO A 164 17.29 12.80 -5.03
N ASP A 165 17.11 12.14 -3.89
CA ASP A 165 17.54 10.75 -3.67
C ASP A 165 16.57 9.73 -4.29
N LEU A 166 15.38 10.16 -4.71
CA LEU A 166 14.40 9.29 -5.34
C LEU A 166 14.69 9.16 -6.84
N SER A 167 14.96 7.94 -7.30
CA SER A 167 15.07 7.66 -8.73
C SER A 167 13.70 7.81 -9.42
N VAL A 168 13.63 8.65 -10.44
CA VAL A 168 12.39 8.92 -11.20
C VAL A 168 12.58 8.53 -12.67
N ALA A 169 11.69 7.68 -13.18
CA ALA A 169 11.65 7.24 -14.58
C ALA A 169 10.35 7.69 -15.27
N ASN A 170 10.37 7.70 -16.62
CA ASN A 170 9.18 7.88 -17.46
C ASN A 170 8.82 6.57 -18.14
#